data_AF-A0A2V9BP13-F1
#
_entry.id   AF-A0A2V9BP13-F1
#
_cell.length_a   1.000
_cell.length_b   1.000
_cell.length_c   1.000
_cell.angle_alpha   90.00
_cell.angle_beta   90.00
_cell.angle_gamma   90.00
#
_symmetry.space_group_name_H-M   'P 1'
#
loop_
_entity.id
_entity.type
_entity.pdbx_description
1 polymer ?
#
loop_
_entity_poly.entity_id
_entity_poly.type
_entity_poly.pdbx_seq_one_letter_code
_entity_poly.pdbx_strand_id
1 'polypeptide(L)'
;MAIAKQLKVLGLALVLCSLLFLAVTSYAQSEVLGEIQFVGATKVEKTSGVWVDGQYVGYLKELKGSKKVLLLPGEHEIAVRQSGYKDFTQKVLLEPGQKQILRVVMEKDPRVELPTVSSEVKIMVTPNRAAVFLDDGFVGHVHEFGGTGRAMLVSPGKHRIKIALPGYQTFETEINLLPNQKFKIETDLVKGSITQAGTLIKP
;
A
#
# COMPACT_ATOMS: atom_id res chain seq x y z
N MET A 1 77.62 1.82 6.31
CA MET A 1 76.96 0.49 6.31
C MET A 1 76.13 0.40 7.60
N ALA A 2 74.97 1.09 7.63
CA ALA A 2 73.62 0.50 7.56
C ALA A 2 73.46 -0.63 8.59
N ILE A 3 72.58 -0.54 9.60
CA ILE A 3 71.13 -0.73 9.45
C ILE A 3 70.41 -0.11 10.67
N ALA A 4 69.57 0.89 10.41
CA ALA A 4 68.47 1.29 11.26
C ALA A 4 67.17 0.90 10.55
N LYS A 5 66.23 0.26 11.27
CA LYS A 5 64.77 0.14 11.03
C LYS A 5 64.25 -1.24 11.44
N GLN A 6 63.98 -1.44 12.72
CA GLN A 6 63.12 -2.53 13.21
C GLN A 6 62.28 -2.01 14.38
N LEU A 7 61.45 -0.99 14.16
CA LEU A 7 60.48 -0.54 15.17
C LEU A 7 59.32 0.28 14.57
N LYS A 8 58.66 -0.22 13.52
CA LYS A 8 57.41 0.39 13.00
C LYS A 8 56.34 -0.60 12.50
N VAL A 9 56.57 -1.91 12.56
CA VAL A 9 55.65 -2.88 11.95
C VAL A 9 54.65 -3.48 12.96
N LEU A 10 54.95 -3.47 14.27
CA LEU A 10 54.07 -4.08 15.27
C LEU A 10 52.83 -3.23 15.62
N GLY A 11 52.91 -1.90 15.50
CA GLY A 11 51.77 -1.00 15.78
C GLY A 11 50.72 -0.94 14.68
N LEU A 12 51.08 -1.28 13.43
CA LEU A 12 50.18 -1.16 12.28
C LEU A 12 49.18 -2.33 12.18
N ALA A 13 49.59 -3.54 12.58
CA ALA A 13 48.72 -4.72 12.57
C ALA A 13 47.64 -4.66 13.67
N LEU A 14 47.96 -4.08 14.84
CA LEU A 14 47.00 -3.93 15.94
C LEU A 14 45.92 -2.89 15.62
N VAL A 15 46.30 -1.78 14.97
CA VAL A 15 45.37 -0.73 14.55
C VAL A 15 44.43 -1.23 13.43
N LEU A 16 44.94 -2.04 12.49
CA LEU A 16 44.12 -2.62 11.42
C LEU A 16 43.10 -3.64 11.95
N CYS A 17 43.44 -4.40 12.99
CA CYS A 17 42.51 -5.32 13.65
C CYS A 17 41.43 -4.55 14.45
N SER A 18 41.81 -3.45 15.12
CA SER A 18 40.83 -2.57 15.80
C SER A 18 39.89 -1.83 14.85
N LEU A 19 40.32 -1.52 13.63
CA LEU A 19 39.48 -0.93 12.57
C LEU A 19 38.54 -1.94 11.93
N LEU A 20 38.89 -3.24 11.93
CA LEU A 20 37.99 -4.32 11.48
C LEU A 20 36.87 -4.62 12.50
N PHE A 21 37.05 -4.27 13.78
CA PHE A 21 35.99 -4.36 14.80
C PHE A 21 35.00 -3.19 14.79
N LEU A 22 35.35 -2.05 14.17
CA LEU A 22 34.42 -0.92 14.00
C LEU A 22 33.47 -1.08 12.80
N ALA A 23 33.69 -2.10 11.97
CA ALA A 23 32.85 -2.41 10.81
C ALA A 23 31.88 -3.58 11.05
N VAL A 24 31.64 -3.97 12.32
CA VAL A 24 30.39 -4.67 12.64
C VAL A 24 29.29 -3.63 12.57
N THR A 25 28.90 -3.33 11.33
CA THR A 25 27.66 -2.64 11.00
C THR A 25 26.59 -3.10 11.96
N SER A 26 26.05 -2.15 12.73
CA SER A 26 24.84 -2.33 13.52
C SER A 26 23.70 -2.74 12.57
N TYR A 27 23.60 -4.03 12.26
CA TYR A 27 22.32 -4.64 11.96
C TYR A 27 21.60 -4.73 13.30
N ALA A 28 21.07 -3.59 13.74
CA ALA A 28 19.93 -3.63 14.65
C ALA A 28 18.82 -4.30 13.86
N GLN A 29 18.82 -5.64 13.87
CA GLN A 29 17.69 -6.45 13.48
C GLN A 29 16.55 -5.94 14.35
N SER A 30 15.50 -5.37 13.74
CA SER A 30 14.36 -4.85 14.50
C SER A 30 13.59 -6.02 15.11
N GLU A 31 14.13 -6.65 16.16
CA GLU A 31 13.51 -7.82 16.82
C GLU A 31 12.21 -7.46 17.55
N VAL A 32 11.88 -6.17 17.64
CA VAL A 32 10.66 -5.70 18.29
C VAL A 32 9.46 -5.74 17.35
N LEU A 33 9.63 -5.48 16.05
CA LEU A 33 8.48 -5.36 15.14
C LEU A 33 7.99 -6.74 14.70
N GLY A 34 6.67 -6.96 14.82
CA GLY A 34 5.98 -8.09 14.21
C GLY A 34 5.75 -7.85 12.72
N GLU A 35 5.67 -8.91 11.93
CA GLU A 35 5.37 -8.88 10.49
C GLU A 35 4.00 -9.52 10.22
N ILE A 36 3.13 -8.80 9.50
CA ILE A 36 1.92 -9.38 8.90
C ILE A 36 2.25 -9.77 7.46
N GLN A 37 2.18 -11.08 7.17
CA GLN A 37 2.26 -11.60 5.81
C GLN A 37 0.86 -11.93 5.29
N PHE A 38 0.42 -11.20 4.27
CA PHE A 38 -0.87 -11.44 3.63
C PHE A 38 -0.79 -12.54 2.57
N VAL A 39 -1.81 -13.40 2.55
CA VAL A 39 -1.99 -14.43 1.53
C VAL A 39 -3.42 -14.35 0.99
N GLY A 40 -3.55 -13.98 -0.29
CA GLY A 40 -4.82 -13.95 -1.00
C GLY A 40 -4.91 -15.06 -2.05
N ALA A 41 -6.03 -15.78 -2.07
CA ALA A 41 -6.22 -16.93 -2.95
C ALA A 41 -6.39 -16.51 -4.43
N THR A 42 -7.18 -15.47 -4.71
CA THR A 42 -7.58 -15.09 -6.07
C THR A 42 -7.00 -13.74 -6.48
N LYS A 43 -7.38 -13.25 -7.67
CA LYS A 43 -7.01 -11.92 -8.14
C LYS A 43 -7.65 -10.83 -7.27
N VAL A 44 -8.87 -11.06 -6.77
CA VAL A 44 -9.64 -10.06 -6.01
C VAL A 44 -8.89 -9.65 -4.76
N GLU A 45 -8.48 -10.62 -3.92
CA GLU A 45 -7.70 -10.34 -2.71
C GLU A 45 -6.42 -9.59 -3.05
N LYS A 46 -5.72 -10.02 -4.11
CA LYS A 46 -4.43 -9.45 -4.54
C LYS A 46 -4.52 -7.98 -4.95
N THR A 47 -5.67 -7.53 -5.47
CA THR A 47 -5.90 -6.13 -5.87
C THR A 47 -6.65 -5.32 -4.81
N SER A 48 -7.18 -5.97 -3.77
CA SER A 48 -7.91 -5.31 -2.69
C SER A 48 -6.98 -4.42 -1.86
N GLY A 49 -7.53 -3.29 -1.41
CA GLY A 49 -6.84 -2.38 -0.52
C GLY A 49 -6.74 -2.95 0.89
N VAL A 50 -5.68 -2.59 1.61
CA VAL A 50 -5.42 -3.03 2.98
C VAL A 50 -5.31 -1.80 3.87
N TRP A 51 -6.04 -1.85 4.97
CA TRP A 51 -6.01 -0.90 6.07
C TRP A 51 -5.50 -1.59 7.32
N VAL A 52 -4.65 -0.89 8.06
CA VAL A 52 -4.17 -1.30 9.38
C VAL A 52 -4.52 -0.17 10.34
N ASP A 53 -5.28 -0.51 11.38
CA ASP A 53 -5.77 0.45 12.38
C ASP A 53 -6.43 1.68 11.75
N GLY A 54 -7.25 1.45 10.71
CA GLY A 54 -7.93 2.51 9.98
C GLY A 54 -7.09 3.22 8.91
N GLN A 55 -5.77 3.03 8.87
CA GLN A 55 -4.89 3.66 7.89
C GLN A 55 -4.65 2.79 6.66
N TYR A 56 -4.85 3.33 5.46
CA TYR A 56 -4.54 2.63 4.21
C TYR A 56 -3.02 2.46 4.03
N VAL A 57 -2.56 1.23 3.85
CA VAL A 57 -1.12 0.90 3.71
C VAL A 57 -0.72 0.46 2.30
N GLY A 58 -1.70 0.18 1.43
CA GLY A 58 -1.46 -0.29 0.07
C GLY A 58 -2.44 -1.40 -0.32
N TYR A 59 -2.06 -2.24 -1.28
CA TYR A 59 -2.85 -3.40 -1.70
C TYR A 59 -2.13 -4.71 -1.52
N LEU A 60 -2.88 -5.79 -1.32
CA LEU A 60 -2.35 -7.04 -0.80
C LEU A 60 -1.13 -7.58 -1.56
N LYS A 61 -1.16 -7.56 -2.91
CA LYS A 61 -0.05 -8.07 -3.74
C LYS A 61 1.26 -7.29 -3.57
N GLU A 62 1.21 -6.01 -3.24
CA GLU A 62 2.43 -5.21 -3.07
C GLU A 62 3.05 -5.30 -1.69
N LEU A 63 2.29 -5.72 -0.66
CA LEU A 63 2.72 -5.73 0.75
C LEU A 63 3.64 -6.90 1.09
N LYS A 64 4.79 -6.96 0.41
CA LYS A 64 5.82 -7.99 0.55
C LYS A 64 7.21 -7.42 0.26
N GLY A 65 8.26 -8.17 0.62
CA GLY A 65 9.64 -7.72 0.42
C GLY A 65 9.90 -6.40 1.14
N SER A 66 10.32 -5.36 0.42
CA SER A 66 10.58 -4.03 0.98
C SER A 66 9.33 -3.25 1.41
N LYS A 67 8.13 -3.72 1.03
CA LYS A 67 6.83 -3.11 1.39
C LYS A 67 6.03 -3.95 2.38
N LYS A 68 6.69 -4.91 3.05
CA LYS A 68 6.04 -5.73 4.08
C LYS A 68 5.48 -4.87 5.20
N VAL A 69 4.38 -5.32 5.82
CA VAL A 69 3.75 -4.62 6.93
C VAL A 69 4.44 -5.03 8.23
N LEU A 70 5.09 -4.05 8.86
CA LEU A 70 5.74 -4.20 10.16
C LEU A 70 5.01 -3.34 11.19
N LEU A 71 4.61 -3.96 12.29
CA LEU A 71 3.82 -3.33 13.34
C LEU A 71 4.49 -3.53 14.70
N LEU A 72 4.19 -2.64 15.63
CA LEU A 72 4.63 -2.82 17.01
C LEU A 72 3.91 -4.04 17.63
N PRO A 73 4.46 -4.65 18.69
CA PRO A 73 3.72 -5.65 19.45
C PRO A 73 2.44 -5.06 20.04
N GLY A 74 1.36 -5.83 20.00
CA GLY A 74 0.04 -5.38 20.44
C GLY A 74 -1.10 -5.86 19.55
N GLU A 75 -2.31 -5.40 19.86
CA GLU A 75 -3.48 -5.65 19.04
C GLU A 75 -3.56 -4.65 17.89
N HIS A 76 -3.77 -5.19 16.68
CA HIS A 76 -3.99 -4.41 15.46
C HIS A 76 -5.24 -4.89 14.76
N GLU A 77 -6.02 -3.95 14.23
CA GLU A 77 -7.14 -4.26 13.36
C GLU A 77 -6.70 -4.20 11.90
N ILE A 78 -6.93 -5.29 11.19
CA ILE A 78 -6.63 -5.41 9.77
C ILE A 78 -7.94 -5.45 9.00
N ALA A 79 -8.11 -4.52 8.07
CA ALA A 79 -9.24 -4.52 7.15
C ALA A 79 -8.78 -4.64 5.69
N VAL A 80 -9.44 -5.48 4.91
CA VAL A 80 -9.22 -5.61 3.47
C VAL A 80 -10.52 -5.30 2.77
N ARG A 81 -10.49 -4.30 1.88
CA ARG A 81 -11.70 -3.75 1.25
C ARG A 81 -11.62 -3.80 -0.27
N GLN A 82 -12.75 -4.11 -0.87
CA GLN A 82 -12.96 -4.09 -2.31
C GLN A 82 -14.46 -3.89 -2.59
N SER A 83 -14.80 -2.89 -3.38
CA SER A 83 -16.18 -2.62 -3.78
C SER A 83 -16.78 -3.84 -4.49
N GLY A 84 -18.03 -4.17 -4.15
CA GLY A 84 -18.70 -5.41 -4.59
C GLY A 84 -18.46 -6.63 -3.68
N TYR A 85 -17.66 -6.49 -2.63
CA TYR A 85 -17.35 -7.54 -1.66
C TYR A 85 -17.61 -7.04 -0.24
N LYS A 86 -17.86 -7.98 0.66
CA LYS A 86 -17.90 -7.69 2.09
C LYS A 86 -16.48 -7.36 2.56
N ASP A 87 -16.38 -6.37 3.45
CA ASP A 87 -15.12 -6.05 4.12
C ASP A 87 -14.65 -7.25 4.93
N PHE A 88 -13.41 -7.69 4.68
CA PHE A 88 -12.72 -8.63 5.55
C PHE A 88 -12.10 -7.83 6.69
N THR A 89 -12.47 -8.12 7.94
CA THR A 89 -11.88 -7.45 9.13
C THR A 89 -11.44 -8.49 10.14
N GLN A 90 -10.22 -8.34 10.65
CA GLN A 90 -9.66 -9.24 11.66
C GLN A 90 -8.76 -8.49 12.64
N LYS A 91 -8.99 -8.68 13.93
CA LYS A 91 -8.05 -8.28 14.98
C LYS A 91 -6.94 -9.32 15.12
N VAL A 92 -5.70 -8.85 15.22
CA VAL A 92 -4.50 -9.68 15.30
C VAL A 92 -3.67 -9.20 16.48
N LEU A 93 -3.32 -10.10 17.38
CA LEU A 93 -2.34 -9.84 18.44
C LEU A 93 -0.95 -10.25 17.94
N LEU A 94 -0.01 -9.31 17.94
CA LEU A 94 1.38 -9.54 17.54
C LEU A 94 2.31 -9.53 18.74
N GLU A 95 3.13 -10.57 18.85
CA GLU A 95 4.28 -10.64 19.75
C GLU A 95 5.54 -10.05 19.09
N PRO A 96 6.57 -9.66 19.87
CA PRO A 96 7.84 -9.17 19.35
C PRO A 96 8.48 -10.12 18.34
N GLY A 97 8.81 -9.62 17.15
CA GLY A 97 9.44 -10.39 16.09
C GLY A 97 8.54 -11.46 15.45
N GLN A 98 7.28 -11.59 15.88
CA GLN A 98 6.36 -12.59 15.36
C GLN A 98 6.05 -12.32 13.90
N LYS A 99 6.13 -13.36 13.08
CA LYS A 99 5.60 -13.35 11.72
C LYS A 99 4.25 -14.05 11.67
N GLN A 100 3.19 -13.28 11.55
CA GLN A 100 1.82 -13.78 11.44
C GLN A 100 1.39 -13.87 9.97
N ILE A 101 0.94 -15.04 9.55
CA ILE A 101 0.37 -15.24 8.21
C ILE A 101 -1.14 -15.02 8.28
N LEU A 102 -1.62 -14.01 7.57
CA LEU A 102 -3.04 -13.68 7.46
C LEU A 102 -3.56 -14.13 6.10
N ARG A 103 -4.39 -15.18 6.10
CA ARG A 103 -5.09 -15.65 4.90
C ARG A 103 -6.36 -14.84 4.71
N VAL A 104 -6.44 -14.11 3.61
CA VAL A 104 -7.58 -13.27 3.25
C VAL A 104 -8.42 -14.01 2.22
N VAL A 105 -9.74 -14.01 2.43
CA VAL A 105 -10.74 -14.54 1.50
C VAL A 105 -11.86 -13.53 1.41
N MET A 106 -12.12 -13.02 0.20
CA MET A 106 -13.19 -12.04 -0.03
C MET A 106 -14.48 -12.74 -0.42
N GLU A 107 -15.59 -12.31 0.18
CA GLU A 107 -16.94 -12.76 -0.19
C GLU A 107 -17.66 -11.68 -0.97
N LYS A 108 -18.31 -12.04 -2.08
CA LYS A 108 -19.16 -11.09 -2.80
C LYS A 108 -20.27 -10.59 -1.89
N ASP A 109 -20.58 -9.31 -1.97
CA ASP A 109 -21.74 -8.76 -1.27
C ASP A 109 -23.00 -9.02 -2.12
N PRO A 110 -23.95 -9.85 -1.65
CA PRO A 110 -25.17 -10.14 -2.40
C PRO A 110 -26.10 -8.93 -2.56
N ARG A 111 -25.86 -7.85 -1.81
CA ARG A 111 -26.66 -6.62 -1.88
C ARG A 111 -26.24 -5.70 -3.04
N VAL A 112 -25.12 -5.99 -3.70
CA VAL A 112 -24.63 -5.19 -4.82
C VAL A 112 -25.26 -5.71 -6.11
N GLU A 113 -26.22 -4.94 -6.63
CA GLU A 113 -26.84 -5.21 -7.93
C GLU A 113 -25.91 -4.75 -9.05
N LEU A 114 -25.69 -5.62 -10.05
CA LEU A 114 -24.93 -5.26 -11.23
C LEU A 114 -25.83 -4.46 -12.18
N PRO A 115 -25.44 -3.23 -12.57
CA PRO A 115 -26.23 -2.44 -13.48
C PRO A 115 -26.23 -3.09 -14.88
N THR A 116 -27.39 -3.10 -15.54
CA THR A 116 -27.56 -3.63 -16.90
C THR A 116 -26.93 -2.74 -17.97
N VAL A 117 -26.74 -1.45 -17.65
CA VAL A 117 -26.05 -0.49 -18.51
C VAL A 117 -24.99 0.22 -17.67
N SER A 118 -23.83 0.45 -18.25
CA SER A 118 -22.71 1.12 -17.57
C SER A 118 -22.11 2.22 -18.42
N SER A 119 -21.27 3.02 -17.79
CA SER A 119 -20.43 4.05 -18.38
C SER A 119 -18.97 3.67 -18.15
N GLU A 120 -18.09 4.04 -19.06
CA GLU A 120 -16.66 3.81 -18.93
C GLU A 120 -15.98 5.07 -18.38
N VAL A 121 -15.31 4.94 -17.23
CA VAL A 121 -14.48 6.00 -16.65
C VAL A 121 -13.01 5.62 -16.78
N LYS A 122 -12.28 6.34 -17.62
CA LYS A 122 -10.84 6.19 -17.79
C LYS A 122 -10.11 7.11 -16.82
N ILE A 123 -9.15 6.57 -16.06
CA ILE A 123 -8.43 7.32 -15.02
C ILE A 123 -6.94 7.30 -15.37
N MET A 124 -6.41 8.46 -15.73
CA MET A 124 -5.00 8.66 -16.07
C MET A 124 -4.40 9.66 -15.09
N VAL A 125 -3.92 9.14 -13.96
CA VAL A 125 -3.40 9.96 -12.86
C VAL A 125 -1.99 9.53 -12.46
N THR A 126 -1.12 10.51 -12.21
CA THR A 126 0.23 10.27 -11.68
C THR A 126 0.26 10.61 -10.19
N PRO A 127 0.72 9.71 -9.30
CA PRO A 127 1.25 8.37 -9.56
C PRO A 127 0.18 7.32 -9.85
N ASN A 128 0.49 6.36 -10.74
CA ASN A 128 -0.43 5.30 -11.15
C ASN A 128 -0.76 4.25 -10.05
N ARG A 129 -0.09 4.33 -8.90
CA ARG A 129 -0.35 3.50 -7.72
C ARG A 129 -1.39 4.08 -6.77
N ALA A 130 -1.91 5.27 -7.04
CA ALA A 130 -2.92 5.89 -6.18
C ALA A 130 -4.18 5.02 -6.12
N ALA A 131 -4.76 4.94 -4.93
CA ALA A 131 -6.01 4.26 -4.67
C ALA A 131 -7.16 5.09 -5.25
N VAL A 132 -8.12 4.40 -5.88
CA VAL A 132 -9.32 4.98 -6.46
C VAL A 132 -10.51 4.49 -5.64
N PHE A 133 -11.36 5.44 -5.27
CA PHE A 133 -12.61 5.21 -4.58
C PHE A 133 -13.75 5.74 -5.43
N LEU A 134 -14.83 4.95 -5.51
CA LEU A 134 -16.09 5.32 -6.11
C LEU A 134 -17.14 5.27 -5.00
N ASP A 135 -17.79 6.41 -4.72
CA ASP A 135 -18.77 6.55 -3.65
C ASP A 135 -18.27 6.01 -2.31
N ASP A 136 -17.03 6.37 -1.99
CA ASP A 136 -16.29 5.96 -0.78
C ASP A 136 -15.89 4.47 -0.72
N GLY A 137 -16.34 3.64 -1.67
CA GLY A 137 -15.89 2.26 -1.84
C GLY A 137 -14.57 2.16 -2.61
N PHE A 138 -13.59 1.42 -2.08
CA PHE A 138 -12.33 1.16 -2.79
C PHE A 138 -12.55 0.27 -4.01
N VAL A 139 -12.22 0.75 -5.21
CA VAL A 139 -12.43 0.01 -6.46
C VAL A 139 -11.16 -0.58 -7.06
N GLY A 140 -10.00 -0.04 -6.70
CA GLY A 140 -8.70 -0.46 -7.24
C GLY A 140 -7.73 0.73 -7.34
N HIS A 141 -6.74 0.61 -8.22
CA HIS A 141 -5.71 1.63 -8.41
C HIS A 141 -5.77 2.25 -9.80
N VAL A 142 -5.16 3.44 -9.94
CA VAL A 142 -5.13 4.16 -11.23
C VAL A 142 -4.59 3.30 -12.38
N HIS A 143 -3.54 2.50 -12.16
CA HIS A 143 -2.99 1.62 -13.20
C HIS A 143 -4.01 0.61 -13.74
N GLU A 144 -5.12 0.37 -13.01
CA GLU A 144 -6.18 -0.53 -13.41
C GLU A 144 -7.13 0.05 -14.44
N PHE A 145 -7.19 1.38 -14.54
CA PHE A 145 -8.22 2.12 -15.28
C PHE A 145 -7.67 3.10 -16.33
N GLY A 146 -6.36 3.23 -16.48
CA GLY A 146 -5.74 4.21 -17.41
C GLY A 146 -5.21 3.65 -18.74
N GLY A 147 -5.00 2.34 -18.84
CA GLY A 147 -4.40 1.71 -20.04
C GLY A 147 -5.34 1.56 -21.24
N THR A 148 -4.79 1.13 -22.39
CA THR A 148 -5.59 0.76 -23.57
C THR A 148 -6.54 -0.39 -23.22
N GLY A 149 -7.84 -0.23 -23.53
CA GLY A 149 -8.87 -1.21 -23.20
C GLY A 149 -9.19 -1.31 -21.69
N ARG A 150 -8.69 -0.39 -20.87
CA ARG A 150 -8.94 -0.35 -19.42
C ARG A 150 -9.78 0.88 -19.09
N ALA A 151 -10.88 0.65 -18.38
CA ALA A 151 -11.73 1.67 -17.80
C ALA A 151 -12.43 1.06 -16.59
N MET A 152 -12.82 1.91 -15.65
CA MET A 152 -13.76 1.53 -14.60
C MET A 152 -15.17 1.56 -15.17
N LEU A 153 -15.94 0.50 -14.94
CA LEU A 153 -17.37 0.48 -15.29
C LEU A 153 -18.17 1.04 -14.12
N VAL A 154 -19.01 2.03 -14.40
CA VAL A 154 -19.80 2.75 -13.39
C VAL A 154 -21.25 2.82 -13.85
N SER A 155 -22.20 2.69 -12.93
CA SER A 155 -23.61 2.92 -13.24
C SER A 155 -23.85 4.36 -13.74
N PRO A 156 -24.87 4.59 -14.58
CA PRO A 156 -25.31 5.95 -14.88
C PRO A 156 -25.84 6.65 -13.62
N GLY A 157 -25.65 7.97 -13.55
CA GLY A 157 -26.06 8.79 -12.41
C GLY A 157 -24.92 9.58 -11.79
N LYS A 158 -25.20 10.20 -10.64
CA LYS A 158 -24.23 11.00 -9.89
C LYS A 158 -23.33 10.08 -9.07
N HIS A 159 -22.02 10.25 -9.23
CA HIS A 159 -21.01 9.50 -8.53
C HIS A 159 -19.88 10.42 -8.05
N ARG A 160 -19.30 10.07 -6.92
CA ARG A 160 -18.13 10.75 -6.37
C ARG A 160 -16.90 9.87 -6.56
N ILE A 161 -15.87 10.42 -7.19
CA ILE A 161 -14.58 9.75 -7.36
C ILE A 161 -13.54 10.45 -6.50
N LYS A 162 -12.85 9.66 -5.67
CA LYS A 162 -11.68 10.10 -4.90
C LYS A 162 -10.46 9.33 -5.37
N ILE A 163 -9.35 10.02 -5.54
CA ILE A 163 -8.06 9.43 -5.87
C ILE A 163 -7.07 9.90 -4.82
N ALA A 164 -6.52 8.95 -4.07
CA ALA A 164 -5.75 9.26 -2.88
C ALA A 164 -4.52 8.35 -2.77
N LEU A 165 -3.44 8.93 -2.24
CA LEU A 165 -2.17 8.25 -2.02
C LEU A 165 -1.47 8.92 -0.84
N PRO A 166 -0.92 8.16 0.14
CA PRO A 166 -0.17 8.76 1.23
C PRO A 166 0.97 9.66 0.74
N GLY A 167 1.08 10.86 1.33
CA GLY A 167 2.03 11.90 0.91
C GLY A 167 1.56 12.78 -0.27
N TYR A 168 0.31 12.61 -0.69
CA TYR A 168 -0.34 13.41 -1.73
C TYR A 168 -1.66 13.99 -1.24
N GLN A 169 -2.03 15.14 -1.79
CA GLN A 169 -3.35 15.71 -1.62
C GLN A 169 -4.37 14.81 -2.33
N THR A 170 -5.49 14.54 -1.67
CA THR A 170 -6.57 13.77 -2.29
C THR A 170 -7.23 14.59 -3.38
N PHE A 171 -7.31 14.01 -4.57
CA PHE A 171 -8.12 14.54 -5.65
C PHE A 171 -9.55 14.00 -5.49
N GLU A 172 -10.53 14.88 -5.58
CA GLU A 172 -11.94 14.53 -5.44
C GLU A 172 -12.76 15.27 -6.49
N THR A 173 -13.70 14.56 -7.11
CA THR A 173 -14.60 15.12 -8.12
C THR A 173 -15.95 14.41 -8.11
N GLU A 174 -17.01 15.16 -8.37
CA GLU A 174 -18.34 14.63 -8.61
C GLU A 174 -18.63 14.63 -10.11
N ILE A 175 -19.11 13.51 -10.62
CA ILE A 175 -19.46 13.32 -12.02
C ILE A 175 -20.91 12.87 -12.14
N ASN A 176 -21.58 13.27 -13.21
CA ASN A 176 -22.90 12.76 -13.56
C ASN A 176 -22.80 12.03 -14.89
N LEU A 177 -22.93 10.71 -14.85
CA LEU A 177 -22.69 9.81 -15.98
C LEU A 177 -23.98 9.46 -16.71
N LEU A 178 -23.94 9.55 -18.03
CA LEU A 178 -25.01 9.08 -18.91
C LEU A 178 -24.77 7.62 -19.33
N PRO A 179 -25.82 6.85 -19.64
CA PRO A 179 -25.68 5.49 -20.16
C PRO A 179 -24.72 5.40 -21.36
N ASN A 180 -23.80 4.42 -21.34
CA ASN A 180 -22.77 4.20 -22.37
C ASN A 180 -21.79 5.37 -22.59
N GLN A 181 -21.74 6.34 -21.68
CA GLN A 181 -20.81 7.45 -21.77
C GLN A 181 -19.37 6.97 -21.54
N LYS A 182 -18.43 7.58 -22.25
CA LYS A 182 -16.99 7.49 -21.95
C LYS A 182 -16.53 8.78 -21.31
N PHE A 183 -16.09 8.71 -20.07
CA PHE A 183 -15.57 9.84 -19.30
C PHE A 183 -14.08 9.63 -19.03
N LYS A 184 -13.30 10.72 -19.04
CA LYS A 184 -11.84 10.66 -18.83
C LYS A 184 -11.44 11.63 -17.73
N ILE A 185 -10.78 11.11 -16.70
CA ILE A 185 -10.10 11.88 -15.66
C ILE A 185 -8.61 11.82 -15.96
N GLU A 186 -7.98 12.99 -16.10
CA GLU A 186 -6.56 13.13 -16.37
C GLU A 186 -6.00 14.26 -15.51
N THR A 187 -5.10 13.93 -14.58
CA THR A 187 -4.49 14.90 -13.65
C THR A 187 -3.25 14.32 -12.98
N ASP A 188 -2.38 15.15 -12.45
CA ASP A 188 -1.32 14.72 -11.54
C ASP A 188 -1.71 15.03 -10.10
N LEU A 189 -1.44 14.10 -9.18
CA LEU A 189 -1.63 14.36 -7.75
C LEU A 189 -0.53 15.29 -7.24
N VAL A 190 -0.96 16.33 -6.53
CA VAL A 190 -0.06 17.28 -5.89
C VAL A 190 0.49 16.65 -4.60
N LYS A 191 1.81 16.73 -4.39
CA LYS A 191 2.41 16.31 -3.12
C LYS A 191 1.81 17.13 -1.97
N GLY A 192 1.55 16.47 -0.85
CA GLY A 192 0.92 17.08 0.30
C GLY A 192 1.35 16.44 1.61
N SER A 193 0.97 17.06 2.72
CA SER A 193 1.12 16.46 4.04
C SER A 193 0.21 15.23 4.17
N ILE A 194 0.60 14.25 4.98
CA ILE A 194 -0.26 13.10 5.34
C ILE A 194 -1.61 13.55 5.95
N THR A 195 -1.66 14.74 6.55
CA THR A 195 -2.88 15.33 7.11
C THR A 195 -3.85 15.86 6.05
N GLN A 196 -3.42 15.96 4.79
CA GLN A 196 -4.22 16.39 3.63
C GLN A 196 -4.72 15.19 2.79
N ALA A 197 -4.31 13.96 3.11
CA ALA A 197 -4.96 12.77 2.57
C ALA A 197 -6.41 12.71 3.11
N GLY A 198 -7.42 12.38 2.31
CA GLY A 198 -8.82 12.34 2.74
C GLY A 198 -9.08 11.24 3.78
N THR A 199 -10.19 11.35 4.53
CA THR A 199 -10.55 10.45 5.65
C THR A 199 -10.56 8.95 5.30
N LEU A 200 -10.68 8.60 4.01
CA LEU A 200 -10.62 7.21 3.53
C LEU A 200 -9.20 6.59 3.58
N ILE A 201 -8.18 7.42 3.75
CA ILE A 201 -6.76 7.06 3.84
C ILE A 201 -6.11 7.59 5.14
N LYS A 202 -6.81 8.44 5.93
CA LYS A 202 -6.29 8.95 7.21
C LYS A 202 -6.31 7.87 8.32
N PRO A 203 -5.39 7.97 9.30
CA PRO A 203 -5.52 7.28 10.59
C PRO A 203 -6.73 7.80 11.39
#